data_AF-A0A4V1X3Q5-F1
#
_entry.id   AF-A0A4V1X3Q5-F1
#
_cell.length_a   1.000
_cell.length_b   1.000
_cell.length_c   1.000
_cell.angle_alpha   90.00
_cell.angle_beta   90.00
_cell.angle_gamma   90.00
#
_symmetry.space_group_name_H-M   'P 1'
#
loop_
_entity.id
_entity.type
_entity.pdbx_description
1 polymer ?
#
loop_
_entity_poly.entity_id
_entity_poly.type
_entity_poly.pdbx_seq_one_letter_code
_entity_poly.pdbx_strand_id
1 'polypeptide(L)'
;MIFSRLAVLLVGVAVSVQGHAIEIESRASGKLRPNPSNGHWVDAWASMPQLTEPANLPPAPFNQTGAVFVNSTIRQTLYMTTSAHQIRLKFSNVFGGSNLPITAVTVALPVNQTAGIYQVQPQTVQKVTFGGKDGISVPNGALAVSDPINFEIKAQQIVTVTMYLASGQTTNSITSHPGSRTTSWWQFGNAVSSASLDISNSTTQSAAHWYFLSSIEAWVQPRVGSLLIVGDSITDGRGSTTNQNNRWPDLLLARLQKNPSTRYISAGNLAAGGNRILADGLGPNAFGRIDRDVLAHPGVKYAMIFEGVNDIGSAPTTPEAQEQIYQGLTQAYEQMVTLIHAHGIPVFGATITPFSAPANFTQQPYSDPEREKTRQRVNTFIRTSGVFDAVVDFDKFLADPKIPSQLNPLYDSGDYLHPNPAGYQYIADKFPIQIFGMWANGADEFSWGM
;
A
#
# COMPACT_ATOMS: atom_id res chain seq x y z
N MET A 1 -95.46 -4.56 18.45
CA MET A 1 -96.32 -5.14 17.41
C MET A 1 -95.63 -4.99 16.06
N ILE A 2 -95.49 -6.12 15.37
CA ILE A 2 -95.48 -6.28 13.91
C ILE A 2 -94.24 -5.83 13.13
N PHE A 3 -93.61 -6.86 12.57
CA PHE A 3 -92.62 -6.94 11.51
C PHE A 3 -92.91 -6.07 10.29
N SER A 4 -91.84 -5.60 9.62
CA SER A 4 -91.82 -5.51 8.15
C SER A 4 -90.39 -5.69 7.65
N ARG A 5 -90.21 -6.72 6.82
CA ARG A 5 -88.97 -7.07 6.12
C ARG A 5 -88.78 -6.14 4.93
N LEU A 6 -87.58 -5.62 4.74
CA LEU A 6 -87.14 -5.10 3.44
C LEU A 6 -85.80 -5.75 3.09
N ALA A 7 -85.80 -6.55 2.01
CA ALA A 7 -84.60 -7.09 1.41
C ALA A 7 -84.01 -6.04 0.45
N VAL A 8 -82.74 -5.70 0.61
CA VAL A 8 -81.99 -4.85 -0.33
C VAL A 8 -81.00 -5.76 -1.07
N LEU A 9 -81.20 -5.89 -2.38
CA LEU A 9 -80.23 -6.48 -3.31
C LEU A 9 -79.04 -5.52 -3.45
N LEU A 10 -77.84 -5.95 -3.06
CA LEU A 10 -76.57 -5.28 -3.36
C LEU A 10 -76.02 -5.89 -4.65
N VAL A 11 -76.03 -5.12 -5.74
CA VAL A 11 -75.32 -5.43 -6.98
C VAL A 11 -73.84 -5.10 -6.77
N GLY A 12 -72.99 -6.11 -6.67
CA GLY A 12 -71.54 -5.96 -6.65
C GLY A 12 -71.00 -5.70 -8.05
N VAL A 13 -70.37 -4.54 -8.25
CA VAL A 13 -69.52 -4.29 -9.42
C VAL A 13 -68.12 -4.82 -9.10
N ALA A 14 -67.73 -5.90 -9.78
CA ALA A 14 -66.37 -6.41 -9.72
C ALA A 14 -65.46 -5.52 -10.59
N VAL A 15 -64.62 -4.71 -9.97
CA VAL A 15 -63.51 -4.03 -10.64
C VAL A 15 -62.32 -4.98 -10.63
N SER A 16 -62.01 -5.57 -11.79
CA SER A 16 -60.79 -6.36 -11.98
C SER A 16 -59.59 -5.41 -12.08
N VAL A 17 -58.81 -5.31 -11.01
CA VAL A 17 -57.49 -4.67 -11.06
C VAL A 17 -56.52 -5.63 -11.74
N GLN A 18 -56.24 -5.42 -13.02
CA GLN A 18 -55.14 -6.10 -13.71
C GLN A 18 -53.81 -5.57 -13.16
N GLY A 19 -53.22 -6.31 -12.23
CA GLY A 19 -51.84 -6.10 -11.82
C GLY A 19 -50.92 -6.29 -13.01
N HIS A 20 -50.34 -5.19 -13.51
CA HIS A 20 -49.24 -5.27 -14.45
C HIS A 20 -48.02 -5.79 -13.68
N ALA A 21 -47.65 -7.05 -13.93
CA ALA A 21 -46.37 -7.58 -13.51
C ALA A 21 -45.28 -6.72 -14.18
N ILE A 22 -44.51 -6.01 -13.36
CA ILE A 22 -43.27 -5.37 -13.82
C ILE A 22 -42.30 -6.50 -14.08
N GLU A 23 -42.18 -6.93 -15.34
CA GLU A 23 -41.08 -7.78 -15.78
C GLU A 23 -39.78 -6.99 -15.61
N ILE A 24 -39.00 -7.34 -14.60
CA ILE A 24 -37.61 -6.93 -14.50
C ILE A 24 -36.87 -7.74 -15.57
N GLU A 25 -36.79 -7.20 -16.78
CA GLU A 25 -35.92 -7.73 -17.82
C GLU A 25 -34.48 -7.74 -17.31
N SER A 26 -34.02 -8.93 -16.94
CA SER A 26 -32.61 -9.20 -16.72
C SER A 26 -31.89 -9.03 -18.06
N ARG A 27 -31.34 -7.84 -18.31
CA ARG A 27 -30.32 -7.67 -19.34
C ARG A 27 -29.10 -8.50 -18.95
N ALA A 28 -29.04 -9.73 -19.46
CA ALA A 28 -27.82 -10.51 -19.53
C ALA A 28 -26.89 -9.87 -20.56
N SER A 29 -26.26 -8.75 -20.21
CA SER A 29 -24.94 -8.45 -20.78
C SER A 29 -23.95 -9.41 -20.12
N GLY A 30 -22.90 -9.82 -20.83
CA GLY A 30 -21.82 -10.69 -20.32
C GLY A 30 -21.02 -10.05 -19.19
N LYS A 31 -21.68 -9.74 -18.06
CA LYS A 31 -21.08 -9.19 -16.85
C LYS A 31 -20.16 -10.24 -16.25
N LEU A 32 -18.95 -9.81 -15.91
CA LEU A 32 -18.00 -10.64 -15.19
C LEU A 32 -18.62 -11.09 -13.87
N ARG A 33 -18.74 -12.41 -13.68
CA ARG A 33 -19.26 -12.99 -12.43
C ARG A 33 -18.12 -13.16 -11.44
N PRO A 34 -18.32 -12.85 -10.15
CA PRO A 34 -17.32 -13.12 -9.12
C PRO A 34 -16.94 -14.60 -9.07
N ASN A 35 -15.64 -14.89 -9.03
CA ASN A 35 -15.10 -16.24 -8.86
C ASN A 35 -13.91 -16.19 -7.89
N PRO A 36 -14.06 -16.69 -6.65
CA PRO A 36 -15.20 -17.47 -6.13
C PRO A 36 -16.48 -16.64 -5.93
N SER A 37 -17.65 -17.28 -5.88
CA SER A 37 -18.93 -16.57 -5.74
C SER A 37 -19.12 -15.89 -4.38
N ASN A 38 -18.49 -16.41 -3.34
CA ASN A 38 -18.48 -15.88 -1.97
C ASN A 38 -17.15 -15.19 -1.62
N GLY A 39 -16.45 -14.65 -2.61
CA GLY A 39 -15.17 -13.99 -2.39
C GLY A 39 -15.28 -12.61 -1.77
N HIS A 40 -14.13 -11.99 -1.58
CA HIS A 40 -13.97 -10.59 -1.18
C HIS A 40 -12.70 -10.00 -1.80
N TRP A 41 -12.57 -8.68 -1.76
CA TRP A 41 -11.37 -7.98 -2.23
C TRP A 41 -10.30 -7.94 -1.12
N VAL A 42 -9.05 -8.15 -1.50
CA VAL A 42 -7.86 -7.89 -0.69
C VAL A 42 -6.83 -7.16 -1.55
N ASP A 43 -5.92 -6.39 -0.96
CA ASP A 43 -4.77 -5.90 -1.71
C ASP A 43 -3.82 -7.05 -2.08
N ALA A 44 -3.58 -7.22 -3.37
CA ALA A 44 -2.50 -8.03 -3.91
C ALA A 44 -1.20 -7.24 -4.07
N TRP A 45 -1.28 -5.92 -4.04
CA TRP A 45 -0.15 -5.00 -3.97
C TRP A 45 -0.70 -3.65 -3.56
N ALA A 46 0.02 -2.91 -2.72
CA ALA A 46 -0.32 -1.54 -2.38
C ALA A 46 0.94 -0.74 -2.02
N SER A 47 0.91 0.56 -2.28
CA SER A 47 1.97 1.50 -1.92
C SER A 47 1.40 2.81 -1.38
N MET A 48 2.08 3.43 -0.42
CA MET A 48 1.67 4.73 0.12
C MET A 48 1.75 5.82 -0.97
N PRO A 49 0.66 6.52 -1.30
CA PRO A 49 0.71 7.67 -2.19
C PRO A 49 1.47 8.83 -1.52
N GLN A 50 2.26 9.56 -2.30
CA GLN A 50 3.01 10.74 -1.90
C GLN A 50 2.81 11.87 -2.91
N LEU A 51 2.90 13.12 -2.44
CA LEU A 51 3.12 14.25 -3.33
C LEU A 51 4.53 14.11 -3.89
N THR A 52 4.65 14.12 -5.21
CA THR A 52 5.95 13.97 -5.86
C THR A 52 6.80 15.21 -5.66
N GLU A 53 7.94 15.04 -5.01
CA GLU A 53 8.91 16.11 -4.88
C GLU A 53 9.49 16.51 -6.25
N PRO A 54 9.89 17.78 -6.45
CA PRO A 54 10.42 18.24 -7.74
C PRO A 54 11.56 17.38 -8.32
N ALA A 55 12.44 16.86 -7.46
CA ALA A 55 13.57 16.01 -7.86
C ALA A 55 13.17 14.58 -8.27
N ASN A 56 11.95 14.15 -7.89
CA ASN A 56 11.40 12.83 -8.17
C ASN A 56 10.32 12.85 -9.27
N LEU A 57 10.06 14.02 -9.86
CA LEU A 57 9.27 14.13 -11.08
C LEU A 57 9.98 13.41 -12.24
N PRO A 58 9.25 12.90 -13.25
CA PRO A 58 9.92 12.31 -14.40
C PRO A 58 10.88 13.33 -15.04
N PRO A 59 12.03 12.91 -15.58
CA PRO A 59 12.97 13.82 -16.22
C PRO A 59 12.35 14.49 -17.45
N ALA A 60 12.91 15.63 -17.84
CA ALA A 60 12.61 16.23 -19.14
C ALA A 60 12.92 15.22 -20.28
N PRO A 61 12.13 15.17 -21.37
CA PRO A 61 11.02 16.08 -21.71
C PRO A 61 9.64 15.64 -21.17
N PHE A 62 9.55 14.67 -20.26
CA PHE A 62 8.28 14.17 -19.72
C PHE A 62 7.73 15.02 -18.57
N ASN A 63 8.46 16.05 -18.20
CA ASN A 63 8.10 17.06 -17.21
C ASN A 63 8.50 18.44 -17.74
N GLN A 64 7.58 19.39 -17.61
CA GLN A 64 7.77 20.81 -17.92
C GLN A 64 6.95 21.65 -16.94
N THR A 65 7.22 22.95 -16.86
CA THR A 65 6.42 23.84 -16.01
C THR A 65 4.93 23.75 -16.37
N GLY A 66 4.10 23.39 -15.40
CA GLY A 66 2.67 23.26 -15.55
C GLY A 66 2.20 22.05 -16.35
N ALA A 67 3.07 21.08 -16.70
CA ALA A 67 2.61 19.84 -17.32
C ALA A 67 3.54 18.65 -17.06
N VAL A 68 2.94 17.48 -16.77
CA VAL A 68 3.67 16.23 -16.54
C VAL A 68 3.02 15.09 -17.33
N PHE A 69 3.86 14.27 -17.96
CA PHE A 69 3.48 13.11 -18.79
C PHE A 69 2.50 13.45 -19.92
N VAL A 70 2.69 14.58 -20.61
CA VAL A 70 1.91 14.94 -21.81
C VAL A 70 2.17 13.94 -22.92
N ASN A 71 1.13 13.43 -23.58
CA ASN A 71 1.23 12.44 -24.65
C ASN A 71 2.14 11.26 -24.30
N SER A 72 2.05 10.74 -23.07
CA SER A 72 3.03 9.78 -22.54
C SER A 72 2.39 8.46 -22.15
N THR A 73 3.00 7.36 -22.56
CA THR A 73 2.73 6.02 -22.04
C THR A 73 3.71 5.72 -20.91
N ILE A 74 3.21 5.30 -19.75
CA ILE A 74 3.97 4.96 -18.55
C ILE A 74 3.77 3.47 -18.26
N ARG A 75 4.86 2.72 -18.07
CA ARG A 75 4.87 1.27 -17.82
C ARG A 75 5.59 0.97 -16.51
N GLN A 76 4.92 0.25 -15.63
CA GLN A 76 5.35 0.02 -14.25
C GLN A 76 5.17 -1.45 -13.89
N THR A 77 6.13 -2.06 -13.22
CA THR A 77 6.03 -3.43 -12.71
C THR A 77 5.73 -3.45 -11.21
N LEU A 78 4.92 -4.41 -10.77
CA LEU A 78 4.43 -4.55 -9.40
C LEU A 78 4.58 -6.00 -8.93
N TYR A 79 4.97 -6.21 -7.68
CA TYR A 79 5.17 -7.53 -7.10
C TYR A 79 3.93 -7.99 -6.33
N MET A 80 3.25 -9.02 -6.84
CA MET A 80 1.98 -9.50 -6.29
C MET A 80 2.20 -10.32 -5.03
N THR A 81 1.39 -10.08 -4.01
CA THR A 81 1.49 -10.69 -2.68
C THR A 81 0.46 -11.79 -2.43
N THR A 82 -0.48 -12.00 -3.37
CA THR A 82 -1.47 -13.08 -3.31
C THR A 82 -1.81 -13.62 -4.71
N SER A 83 -2.51 -14.75 -4.73
CA SER A 83 -2.99 -15.38 -5.96
C SER A 83 -4.49 -15.15 -6.14
N ALA A 84 -4.94 -14.89 -7.37
CA ALA A 84 -6.35 -14.71 -7.70
C ALA A 84 -6.61 -14.89 -9.20
N HIS A 85 -7.87 -15.12 -9.55
CA HIS A 85 -8.31 -15.18 -10.96
C HIS A 85 -8.87 -13.85 -11.47
N GLN A 86 -9.18 -12.94 -10.55
CA GLN A 86 -9.83 -11.67 -10.84
C GLN A 86 -9.17 -10.56 -10.04
N ILE A 87 -8.87 -9.46 -10.73
CA ILE A 87 -8.24 -8.29 -10.14
C ILE A 87 -8.97 -7.01 -10.56
N ARG A 88 -8.73 -5.93 -9.82
CA ARG A 88 -9.04 -4.55 -10.22
C ARG A 88 -7.92 -3.62 -9.76
N LEU A 89 -7.77 -2.48 -10.43
CA LEU A 89 -6.67 -1.54 -10.20
C LEU A 89 -7.20 -0.28 -9.53
N LYS A 90 -6.42 0.27 -8.59
CA LYS A 90 -6.65 1.58 -7.97
C LYS A 90 -5.62 2.60 -8.43
N PHE A 91 -6.13 3.74 -8.87
CA PHE A 91 -5.36 4.91 -9.25
C PHE A 91 -5.66 6.06 -8.30
N SER A 92 -4.62 6.80 -7.91
CA SER A 92 -4.72 7.90 -6.95
C SER A 92 -4.30 9.22 -7.57
N ASN A 93 -5.14 10.22 -7.33
CA ASN A 93 -4.86 11.62 -7.59
C ASN A 93 -4.95 12.45 -6.30
N VAL A 94 -4.74 11.80 -5.14
CA VAL A 94 -4.93 12.40 -3.82
C VAL A 94 -4.07 13.63 -3.57
N PHE A 95 -2.89 13.73 -4.21
CA PHE A 95 -2.01 14.90 -4.16
C PHE A 95 -1.90 15.67 -5.48
N GLY A 96 -2.66 15.28 -6.51
CA GLY A 96 -2.52 15.91 -7.82
C GLY A 96 -3.15 17.29 -7.85
N GLY A 97 -2.45 18.30 -8.37
CA GLY A 97 -2.93 19.69 -8.44
C GLY A 97 -4.00 19.95 -9.51
N SER A 98 -4.27 18.96 -10.36
CA SER A 98 -5.26 18.99 -11.45
C SER A 98 -5.90 17.61 -11.61
N ASN A 99 -6.94 17.48 -12.43
CA ASN A 99 -7.48 16.15 -12.75
C ASN A 99 -6.39 15.29 -13.40
N LEU A 100 -6.36 14.00 -13.06
CA LEU A 100 -5.54 12.99 -13.72
C LEU A 100 -6.32 12.39 -14.91
N PRO A 101 -5.96 12.68 -16.18
CA PRO A 101 -6.73 12.28 -17.35
C PRO A 101 -6.18 10.97 -17.94
N ILE A 102 -6.52 9.85 -17.32
CA ILE A 102 -6.14 8.51 -17.80
C ILE A 102 -6.90 8.23 -19.10
N THR A 103 -6.18 8.08 -20.20
CA THR A 103 -6.79 7.86 -21.53
C THR A 103 -6.99 6.37 -21.83
N ALA A 104 -6.02 5.53 -21.47
CA ALA A 104 -6.09 4.08 -21.65
C ALA A 104 -5.20 3.37 -20.63
N VAL A 105 -5.58 2.14 -20.25
CA VAL A 105 -4.80 1.28 -19.34
C VAL A 105 -4.82 -0.17 -19.84
N THR A 106 -3.67 -0.84 -19.70
CA THR A 106 -3.54 -2.29 -19.87
C THR A 106 -2.78 -2.91 -18.69
N VAL A 107 -3.04 -4.20 -18.47
CA VAL A 107 -2.25 -5.09 -17.62
C VAL A 107 -1.62 -6.18 -18.49
N ALA A 108 -0.43 -6.65 -18.12
CA ALA A 108 0.24 -7.77 -18.78
C ALA A 108 1.23 -8.46 -17.84
N LEU A 109 1.72 -9.62 -18.24
CA LEU A 109 2.89 -10.23 -17.61
C LEU A 109 4.17 -9.68 -18.26
N PRO A 110 5.21 -9.31 -17.47
CA PRO A 110 6.51 -8.97 -18.02
C PRO A 110 7.18 -10.20 -18.63
N VAL A 111 8.10 -9.98 -19.56
CA VAL A 111 9.02 -11.03 -20.02
C VAL A 111 9.88 -11.52 -18.84
N ASN A 112 10.09 -12.82 -18.74
CA ASN A 112 10.96 -13.47 -17.74
C ASN A 112 10.67 -13.14 -16.26
N GLN A 113 9.43 -12.74 -15.91
CA GLN A 113 9.08 -12.38 -14.52
C GLN A 113 10.05 -11.36 -13.90
N THR A 114 10.54 -10.40 -14.70
CA THR A 114 11.57 -9.44 -14.28
C THR A 114 10.94 -8.10 -13.89
N ALA A 115 11.31 -7.58 -12.71
CA ALA A 115 10.89 -6.25 -12.28
C ALA A 115 11.69 -5.17 -13.03
N GLY A 116 11.07 -4.02 -13.21
CA GLY A 116 11.74 -2.84 -13.76
C GLY A 116 12.07 -2.94 -15.24
N ILE A 117 11.40 -3.82 -16.00
CA ILE A 117 11.57 -3.93 -17.45
C ILE A 117 10.43 -3.26 -18.21
N TYR A 118 10.64 -2.98 -19.49
CA TYR A 118 9.65 -2.35 -20.37
C TYR A 118 9.09 -3.29 -21.44
N GLN A 119 9.46 -4.57 -21.40
CA GLN A 119 8.92 -5.63 -22.26
C GLN A 119 7.83 -6.44 -21.54
N VAL A 120 6.76 -6.73 -22.27
CA VAL A 120 5.64 -7.55 -21.82
C VAL A 120 5.42 -8.71 -22.76
N GLN A 121 4.76 -9.76 -22.28
CA GLN A 121 4.31 -10.89 -23.08
C GLN A 121 3.05 -10.48 -23.87
N PRO A 122 3.11 -10.34 -25.21
CA PRO A 122 2.02 -9.72 -25.99
C PRO A 122 0.67 -10.40 -25.82
N GLN A 123 0.66 -11.74 -25.72
CA GLN A 123 -0.54 -12.55 -25.54
C GLN A 123 -1.23 -12.37 -24.19
N THR A 124 -0.57 -11.72 -23.23
CA THR A 124 -1.12 -11.46 -21.89
C THR A 124 -1.66 -10.05 -21.74
N VAL A 125 -1.49 -9.19 -22.75
CA VAL A 125 -1.95 -7.80 -22.70
C VAL A 125 -3.48 -7.78 -22.66
N GLN A 126 -4.02 -7.23 -21.57
CA GLN A 126 -5.45 -7.10 -21.36
C GLN A 126 -5.82 -5.66 -21.00
N LYS A 127 -6.89 -5.17 -21.63
CA LYS A 127 -7.42 -3.83 -21.41
C LYS A 127 -8.09 -3.74 -20.04
N VAL A 128 -7.93 -2.58 -19.40
CA VAL A 128 -8.59 -2.20 -18.15
C VAL A 128 -9.54 -1.05 -18.45
N THR A 129 -10.77 -1.11 -17.95
CA THR A 129 -11.82 -0.11 -18.19
C THR A 129 -12.35 0.49 -16.90
N PHE A 130 -13.10 1.59 -17.01
CA PHE A 130 -13.77 2.29 -15.91
C PHE A 130 -15.24 2.52 -16.28
N GLY A 131 -16.16 1.76 -15.68
CA GLY A 131 -17.57 1.80 -16.08
C GLY A 131 -17.78 1.45 -17.55
N GLY A 132 -16.99 0.52 -18.09
CA GLY A 132 -16.97 0.08 -19.49
C GLY A 132 -16.25 1.03 -20.46
N LYS A 133 -15.67 2.14 -19.98
CA LYS A 133 -14.91 3.10 -20.82
C LYS A 133 -13.41 2.86 -20.71
N ASP A 134 -12.68 3.21 -21.76
CA ASP A 134 -11.24 2.99 -21.89
C ASP A 134 -10.39 3.80 -20.91
N GLY A 135 -10.92 4.93 -20.44
CA GLY A 135 -10.23 5.88 -19.60
C GLY A 135 -11.17 6.61 -18.65
N ILE A 136 -10.58 7.43 -17.79
CA ILE A 136 -11.25 8.19 -16.74
C ILE A 136 -10.49 9.48 -16.45
N SER A 137 -11.22 10.54 -16.08
CA SER A 137 -10.64 11.74 -15.50
C SER A 137 -10.83 11.67 -13.98
N VAL A 138 -9.75 11.53 -13.22
CA VAL A 138 -9.80 11.44 -11.75
C VAL A 138 -9.63 12.84 -11.17
N PRO A 139 -10.63 13.38 -10.44
CA PRO A 139 -10.51 14.70 -9.82
C PRO A 139 -9.32 14.81 -8.85
N ASN A 140 -8.85 16.03 -8.59
CA ASN A 140 -7.90 16.30 -7.50
C ASN A 140 -8.46 15.74 -6.18
N GLY A 141 -7.62 15.07 -5.40
CA GLY A 141 -8.00 14.51 -4.10
C GLY A 141 -8.69 13.14 -4.18
N ALA A 142 -9.03 12.67 -5.38
CA ALA A 142 -9.85 11.47 -5.57
C ALA A 142 -9.04 10.21 -5.91
N LEU A 143 -9.73 9.07 -5.77
CA LEU A 143 -9.28 7.74 -6.18
C LEU A 143 -10.20 7.23 -7.30
N ALA A 144 -9.65 6.44 -8.22
CA ALA A 144 -10.41 5.69 -9.21
C ALA A 144 -10.14 4.20 -9.09
N VAL A 145 -11.20 3.40 -9.20
CA VAL A 145 -11.14 1.93 -9.22
C VAL A 145 -11.58 1.46 -10.60
N SER A 146 -10.82 0.56 -11.22
CA SER A 146 -11.19 -0.02 -12.50
C SER A 146 -12.37 -1.01 -12.37
N ASP A 147 -12.97 -1.33 -13.51
CA ASP A 147 -13.81 -2.52 -13.60
C ASP A 147 -12.96 -3.77 -13.30
N PRO A 148 -13.54 -4.80 -12.66
CA PRO A 148 -12.85 -6.07 -12.46
C PRO A 148 -12.58 -6.78 -13.79
N ILE A 149 -11.44 -7.47 -13.87
CA ILE A 149 -11.03 -8.25 -15.04
C ILE A 149 -10.64 -9.68 -14.64
N ASN A 150 -10.88 -10.66 -15.53
CA ASN A 150 -10.30 -11.99 -15.39
C ASN A 150 -8.83 -11.91 -15.82
N PHE A 151 -7.92 -11.77 -14.87
CA PHE A 151 -6.48 -11.79 -15.08
C PHE A 151 -5.86 -12.59 -13.93
N GLU A 152 -5.32 -13.76 -14.25
CA GLU A 152 -4.76 -14.65 -13.24
C GLU A 152 -3.43 -14.10 -12.73
N ILE A 153 -3.32 -13.96 -11.42
CA ILE A 153 -2.08 -13.61 -10.72
C ILE A 153 -1.72 -14.69 -9.71
N LYS A 154 -0.43 -14.82 -9.42
CA LYS A 154 0.13 -15.69 -8.38
C LYS A 154 0.87 -14.84 -7.36
N ALA A 155 0.91 -15.30 -6.11
CA ALA A 155 1.81 -14.70 -5.12
C ALA A 155 3.26 -14.79 -5.63
N GLN A 156 4.05 -13.75 -5.38
CA GLN A 156 5.41 -13.55 -5.88
C GLN A 156 5.52 -13.40 -7.41
N GLN A 157 4.41 -13.16 -8.10
CA GLN A 157 4.41 -12.85 -9.54
C GLN A 157 4.63 -11.36 -9.78
N ILE A 158 5.31 -11.02 -10.88
CA ILE A 158 5.42 -9.64 -11.33
C ILE A 158 4.34 -9.38 -12.36
N VAL A 159 3.64 -8.27 -12.20
CA VAL A 159 2.61 -7.79 -13.13
C VAL A 159 3.01 -6.42 -13.64
N THR A 160 2.77 -6.17 -14.93
CA THR A 160 3.02 -4.87 -15.56
C THR A 160 1.71 -4.14 -15.75
N VAL A 161 1.63 -2.90 -15.28
CA VAL A 161 0.55 -1.96 -15.61
C VAL A 161 1.11 -0.90 -16.55
N THR A 162 0.43 -0.69 -17.67
CA THR A 162 0.75 0.37 -18.63
C THR A 162 -0.41 1.33 -18.75
N MET A 163 -0.17 2.64 -18.60
CA MET A 163 -1.20 3.68 -18.79
C MET A 163 -0.75 4.71 -19.79
N TYR A 164 -1.69 5.32 -20.49
CA TYR A 164 -1.45 6.43 -21.41
C TYR A 164 -2.20 7.68 -20.97
N LEU A 165 -1.49 8.81 -20.91
CA LEU A 165 -2.03 10.13 -20.64
C LEU A 165 -1.87 10.98 -21.91
N ALA A 166 -2.96 11.15 -22.68
CA ALA A 166 -2.90 11.93 -23.91
C ALA A 166 -2.57 13.40 -23.64
N SER A 167 -3.18 14.00 -22.61
CA SER A 167 -2.98 15.41 -22.24
C SER A 167 -2.00 15.62 -21.09
N GLY A 168 -1.61 14.56 -20.37
CA GLY A 168 -0.86 14.68 -19.11
C GLY A 168 -1.66 15.39 -18.01
N GLN A 169 -1.06 15.56 -16.83
CA GLN A 169 -1.58 16.47 -15.80
C GLN A 169 -1.09 17.89 -16.05
N THR A 170 -1.92 18.90 -15.75
CA THR A 170 -1.64 20.32 -16.01
C THR A 170 -1.01 21.03 -14.81
N THR A 171 -0.35 20.28 -13.93
CA THR A 171 0.38 20.78 -12.76
C THR A 171 1.58 19.88 -12.49
N ASN A 172 2.62 20.41 -11.84
CA ASN A 172 3.75 19.60 -11.38
C ASN A 172 3.50 18.90 -10.04
N SER A 173 2.42 19.23 -9.34
CA SER A 173 1.94 18.45 -8.20
C SER A 173 1.22 17.21 -8.73
N ILE A 174 1.88 16.06 -8.65
CA ILE A 174 1.32 14.76 -9.08
C ILE A 174 1.46 13.73 -7.96
N THR A 175 0.61 12.70 -7.96
CA THR A 175 0.71 11.58 -7.02
C THR A 175 1.71 10.53 -7.51
N SER A 176 2.67 10.17 -6.67
CA SER A 176 3.64 9.10 -6.95
C SER A 176 3.99 8.34 -5.69
N HIS A 177 4.96 7.44 -5.82
CA HIS A 177 5.67 6.81 -4.72
C HIS A 177 7.15 6.72 -5.12
N PRO A 178 7.98 7.71 -4.75
CA PRO A 178 9.39 7.73 -5.10
C PRO A 178 10.20 6.60 -4.46
N GLY A 179 9.66 6.06 -3.37
CA GLY A 179 10.12 4.91 -2.59
C GLY A 179 10.30 3.58 -3.33
N SER A 180 9.77 3.46 -4.55
CA SER A 180 9.42 2.17 -5.16
C SER A 180 10.53 1.13 -5.33
N ARG A 181 11.80 1.58 -5.41
CA ARG A 181 13.00 0.78 -5.80
C ARG A 181 12.77 -0.13 -7.01
N THR A 182 11.88 0.32 -7.91
CA THR A 182 11.47 -0.41 -9.10
C THR A 182 11.45 0.57 -10.26
N THR A 183 12.18 0.25 -11.33
CA THR A 183 12.27 1.12 -12.51
C THR A 183 10.94 1.14 -13.26
N SER A 184 10.35 2.31 -13.39
CA SER A 184 9.28 2.57 -14.34
C SER A 184 9.83 3.18 -15.61
N TRP A 185 9.17 2.94 -16.73
CA TRP A 185 9.58 3.38 -18.06
C TRP A 185 8.48 4.16 -18.75
N TRP A 186 8.85 5.04 -19.67
CA TRP A 186 7.89 5.79 -20.46
C TRP A 186 8.39 6.17 -21.85
N GLN A 187 7.43 6.44 -22.73
CA GLN A 187 7.66 6.95 -24.08
C GLN A 187 6.54 7.89 -24.48
N PHE A 188 6.75 8.66 -25.54
CA PHE A 188 5.68 9.43 -26.17
C PHE A 188 4.73 8.54 -26.98
N GLY A 189 3.50 9.03 -27.17
CA GLY A 189 2.44 8.36 -27.92
C GLY A 189 1.73 7.26 -27.12
N ASN A 190 0.65 6.76 -27.70
CA ASN A 190 -0.10 5.65 -27.14
C ASN A 190 0.56 4.30 -27.49
N ALA A 191 1.16 3.66 -26.49
CA ALA A 191 1.84 2.38 -26.62
C ALA A 191 1.35 1.35 -25.57
N VAL A 192 0.12 1.51 -25.05
CA VAL A 192 -0.40 0.65 -23.97
C VAL A 192 -0.45 -0.84 -24.36
N SER A 193 -0.63 -1.15 -25.64
CA SER A 193 -0.65 -2.53 -26.15
C SER A 193 0.68 -3.01 -26.73
N SER A 194 1.73 -2.17 -26.73
CA SER A 194 3.01 -2.50 -27.35
C SER A 194 3.77 -3.56 -26.53
N ALA A 195 4.30 -4.58 -27.20
CA ALA A 195 5.12 -5.63 -26.61
C ALA A 195 6.36 -5.08 -25.88
N SER A 196 6.93 -3.99 -26.37
CA SER A 196 8.02 -3.24 -25.76
C SER A 196 7.74 -1.75 -25.92
N LEU A 197 8.20 -0.95 -24.96
CA LEU A 197 8.32 0.48 -25.20
C LEU A 197 9.54 0.77 -26.09
N ASP A 198 9.45 1.86 -26.84
CA ASP A 198 10.53 2.47 -27.62
C ASP A 198 11.39 3.34 -26.71
N ILE A 199 12.51 2.76 -26.26
CA ILE A 199 13.44 3.38 -25.32
C ILE A 199 14.73 3.69 -26.07
N SER A 200 14.93 4.97 -26.37
CA SER A 200 16.15 5.48 -27.02
C SER A 200 17.15 6.07 -26.02
N ASN A 201 16.67 6.58 -24.89
CA ASN A 201 17.51 7.10 -23.82
C ASN A 201 16.93 6.76 -22.43
N SER A 202 17.55 5.80 -21.73
CA SER A 202 17.07 5.37 -20.42
C SER A 202 17.16 6.43 -19.33
N THR A 203 18.05 7.44 -19.45
CA THR A 203 18.19 8.47 -18.41
C THR A 203 17.04 9.48 -18.40
N THR A 204 16.34 9.63 -19.54
CA THR A 204 15.16 10.50 -19.65
C THR A 204 13.86 9.71 -19.71
N GLN A 205 13.91 8.42 -20.06
CA GLN A 205 12.75 7.54 -20.24
C GLN A 205 12.50 6.57 -19.08
N SER A 206 13.19 6.74 -17.96
CA SER A 206 12.98 5.90 -16.78
C SER A 206 13.33 6.60 -15.46
N ALA A 207 12.76 6.10 -14.37
CA ALA A 207 13.19 6.37 -13.00
C ALA A 207 12.69 5.27 -12.06
N ALA A 208 13.32 5.12 -10.89
CA ALA A 208 12.95 4.12 -9.89
C ALA A 208 11.79 4.57 -8.99
N HIS A 209 10.66 4.93 -9.60
CA HIS A 209 9.46 5.46 -8.94
C HIS A 209 8.20 4.78 -9.49
N TRP A 210 7.15 4.69 -8.67
CA TRP A 210 5.80 4.41 -9.17
C TRP A 210 5.00 5.70 -9.27
N TYR A 211 4.14 5.83 -10.27
CA TYR A 211 3.29 6.99 -10.51
C TYR A 211 1.82 6.57 -10.59
N PHE A 212 0.95 7.34 -9.92
CA PHE A 212 -0.51 7.23 -9.98
C PHE A 212 -1.16 5.92 -9.48
N LEU A 213 -0.42 4.83 -9.34
CA LEU A 213 -0.94 3.55 -8.81
C LEU A 213 -0.90 3.55 -7.29
N SER A 214 -1.98 3.12 -6.65
CA SER A 214 -2.04 2.95 -5.19
C SER A 214 -2.29 1.51 -4.75
N SER A 215 -2.99 0.71 -5.55
CA SER A 215 -3.21 -0.71 -5.26
C SER A 215 -3.60 -1.53 -6.50
N ILE A 216 -3.29 -2.84 -6.47
CA ILE A 216 -3.99 -3.87 -7.22
C ILE A 216 -4.75 -4.71 -6.19
N GLU A 217 -6.07 -4.76 -6.33
CA GLU A 217 -6.93 -5.56 -5.48
C GLU A 217 -7.28 -6.87 -6.18
N ALA A 218 -7.26 -7.96 -5.42
CA ALA A 218 -7.54 -9.32 -5.88
C ALA A 218 -8.82 -9.85 -5.25
N TRP A 219 -9.65 -10.49 -6.06
CA TRP A 219 -10.86 -11.17 -5.59
C TRP A 219 -10.50 -12.59 -5.16
N VAL A 220 -10.64 -12.87 -3.87
CA VAL A 220 -10.09 -14.07 -3.24
C VAL A 220 -11.12 -14.78 -2.36
N GLN A 221 -10.81 -16.00 -1.95
CA GLN A 221 -11.65 -16.74 -0.99
C GLN A 221 -11.65 -16.05 0.39
N PRO A 222 -12.72 -16.20 1.20
CA PRO A 222 -12.87 -15.52 2.51
C PRO A 222 -11.71 -15.71 3.49
N ARG A 223 -10.95 -16.81 3.38
CA ARG A 223 -9.82 -17.08 4.27
C ARG A 223 -8.63 -16.14 4.07
N VAL A 224 -8.47 -15.58 2.86
CA VAL A 224 -7.34 -14.73 2.49
C VAL A 224 -7.55 -13.33 3.07
N GLY A 225 -6.50 -12.71 3.60
CA GLY A 225 -6.55 -11.35 4.14
C GLY A 225 -5.19 -10.65 4.08
N SER A 226 -5.20 -9.33 4.21
CA SER A 226 -4.01 -8.49 4.06
C SER A 226 -3.34 -8.16 5.39
N LEU A 227 -2.01 -8.19 5.42
CA LEU A 227 -1.18 -7.43 6.35
C LEU A 227 -0.85 -6.06 5.72
N LEU A 228 -1.27 -4.97 6.34
CA LEU A 228 -0.87 -3.62 5.93
C LEU A 228 0.19 -3.06 6.86
N ILE A 229 1.30 -2.60 6.29
CA ILE A 229 2.47 -2.15 7.04
C ILE A 229 2.64 -0.65 6.86
N VAL A 230 2.45 0.09 7.93
CA VAL A 230 2.71 1.53 8.04
C VAL A 230 4.13 1.70 8.57
N GLY A 231 4.96 2.47 7.86
CA GLY A 231 6.33 2.69 8.30
C GLY A 231 7.12 3.72 7.50
N ASP A 232 8.43 3.69 7.69
CA ASP A 232 9.38 4.64 7.10
C ASP A 232 10.28 4.04 5.98
N SER A 233 11.44 4.67 5.71
CA SER A 233 12.41 4.24 4.71
C SER A 233 12.91 2.81 4.87
N ILE A 234 12.95 2.28 6.10
CA ILE A 234 13.41 0.92 6.38
C ILE A 234 12.40 -0.09 5.82
N THR A 235 11.11 0.17 6.01
CA THR A 235 10.03 -0.67 5.46
C THR A 235 9.82 -0.42 3.97
N ASP A 236 9.91 0.83 3.52
CA ASP A 236 9.86 1.22 2.12
C ASP A 236 10.97 0.51 1.31
N GLY A 237 12.12 0.25 1.94
CA GLY A 237 13.18 -0.63 1.44
C GLY A 237 14.45 0.10 1.02
N ARG A 238 14.79 1.24 1.63
CA ARG A 238 16.07 1.92 1.40
C ARG A 238 17.24 0.98 1.75
N GLY A 239 18.20 0.81 0.85
CA GLY A 239 19.29 -0.16 1.01
C GLY A 239 19.00 -1.53 0.37
N SER A 240 17.77 -1.76 -0.11
CA SER A 240 17.47 -2.92 -0.97
C SER A 240 18.05 -2.71 -2.38
N THR A 241 18.14 -3.77 -3.16
CA THR A 241 18.61 -3.70 -4.55
C THR A 241 17.45 -3.34 -5.47
N THR A 242 17.63 -2.29 -6.29
CA THR A 242 16.65 -1.88 -7.30
C THR A 242 16.27 -3.05 -8.20
N ASN A 243 14.97 -3.23 -8.44
CA ASN A 243 14.38 -4.29 -9.28
C ASN A 243 14.53 -5.73 -8.76
N GLN A 244 14.98 -5.95 -7.50
CA GLN A 244 15.16 -7.31 -6.96
C GLN A 244 14.07 -7.77 -5.98
N ASN A 245 13.14 -6.88 -5.57
CA ASN A 245 12.10 -7.19 -4.59
C ASN A 245 12.67 -7.86 -3.32
N ASN A 246 13.74 -7.27 -2.75
CA ASN A 246 14.49 -7.83 -1.62
C ASN A 246 14.52 -6.90 -0.39
N ARG A 247 13.45 -6.12 -0.20
CA ARG A 247 13.14 -5.46 1.07
C ARG A 247 12.45 -6.45 2.01
N TRP A 248 12.44 -6.17 3.32
CA TRP A 248 11.97 -7.18 4.29
C TRP A 248 10.51 -7.62 4.10
N PRO A 249 9.53 -6.79 3.66
CA PRO A 249 8.18 -7.29 3.42
C PRO A 249 8.10 -8.30 2.26
N ASP A 250 8.89 -8.10 1.20
CA ASP A 250 8.94 -9.03 0.05
C ASP A 250 9.56 -10.37 0.47
N LEU A 251 10.63 -10.32 1.27
CA LEU A 251 11.31 -11.51 1.78
C LEU A 251 10.45 -12.24 2.83
N LEU A 252 9.71 -11.50 3.66
CA LEU A 252 8.72 -12.07 4.57
C LEU A 252 7.62 -12.78 3.79
N LEU A 253 7.06 -12.16 2.74
CA LEU A 253 6.07 -12.79 1.87
C LEU A 253 6.57 -14.15 1.35
N ALA A 254 7.80 -14.22 0.83
CA ALA A 254 8.38 -15.47 0.35
C ALA A 254 8.41 -16.56 1.42
N ARG A 255 8.63 -16.18 2.69
CA ARG A 255 8.56 -17.09 3.85
C ARG A 255 7.12 -17.47 4.21
N LEU A 256 6.18 -16.54 4.18
CA LEU A 256 4.75 -16.81 4.46
C LEU A 256 4.18 -17.79 3.43
N GLN A 257 4.51 -17.62 2.14
CA GLN A 257 4.03 -18.49 1.07
C GLN A 257 4.54 -19.95 1.19
N LYS A 258 5.68 -20.17 1.85
CA LYS A 258 6.22 -21.51 2.13
C LYS A 258 5.52 -22.21 3.31
N ASN A 259 4.74 -21.51 4.12
CA ASN A 259 4.06 -22.07 5.29
C ASN A 259 2.54 -22.20 5.05
N PRO A 260 1.96 -23.42 5.13
CA PRO A 260 0.52 -23.61 4.97
C PRO A 260 -0.37 -22.78 5.90
N SER A 261 0.10 -22.44 7.11
CA SER A 261 -0.67 -21.66 8.08
C SER A 261 -0.64 -20.15 7.84
N THR A 262 0.16 -19.66 6.88
CA THR A 262 0.26 -18.22 6.58
C THR A 262 0.25 -17.89 5.09
N ARG A 263 0.31 -18.87 4.17
CA ARG A 263 0.27 -18.65 2.71
C ARG A 263 -0.96 -17.91 2.17
N TYR A 264 -2.01 -17.76 2.99
CA TYR A 264 -3.22 -17.00 2.66
C TYR A 264 -3.13 -15.51 3.07
N ILE A 265 -1.98 -15.06 3.57
CA ILE A 265 -1.76 -13.67 3.96
C ILE A 265 -1.12 -12.94 2.79
N SER A 266 -1.81 -11.91 2.29
CA SER A 266 -1.25 -10.93 1.37
C SER A 266 -0.59 -9.80 2.17
N ALA A 267 0.19 -8.95 1.50
CA ALA A 267 0.84 -7.80 2.13
C ALA A 267 0.71 -6.54 1.28
N GLY A 268 0.54 -5.41 1.95
CA GLY A 268 0.63 -4.06 1.38
C GLY A 268 1.68 -3.25 2.14
N ASN A 269 2.61 -2.64 1.41
CA ASN A 269 3.68 -1.84 1.99
C ASN A 269 3.31 -0.36 1.87
N LEU A 270 2.80 0.20 2.96
CA LEU A 270 2.33 1.58 3.04
C LEU A 270 3.31 2.43 3.83
N ALA A 271 4.60 2.13 3.65
CA ALA A 271 5.69 2.94 4.18
C ALA A 271 6.14 4.00 3.18
N ALA A 272 6.79 5.05 3.68
CA ALA A 272 7.49 6.03 2.84
C ALA A 272 8.77 6.50 3.50
N GLY A 273 9.82 6.69 2.69
CA GLY A 273 11.07 7.25 3.19
C GLY A 273 10.88 8.59 3.90
N GLY A 274 11.56 8.79 5.04
CA GLY A 274 11.44 10.04 5.81
C GLY A 274 10.06 10.29 6.43
N ASN A 275 9.14 9.32 6.41
CA ASN A 275 7.83 9.47 7.05
C ASN A 275 7.96 9.47 8.58
N ARG A 276 7.06 10.21 9.22
CA ARG A 276 7.05 10.50 10.65
C ARG A 276 5.63 10.28 11.16
N ILE A 277 5.50 9.93 12.44
CA ILE A 277 4.18 9.74 13.06
C ILE A 277 3.54 11.08 13.42
N LEU A 278 4.31 12.03 13.94
CA LEU A 278 3.79 13.24 14.58
C LEU A 278 3.73 14.47 13.66
N ALA A 279 4.42 14.44 12.53
CA ALA A 279 4.54 15.57 11.61
C ALA A 279 4.74 15.09 10.17
N ASP A 280 4.38 15.90 9.17
CA ASP A 280 4.57 15.52 7.77
C ASP A 280 6.07 15.41 7.43
N GLY A 281 6.48 14.44 6.63
CA GLY A 281 7.85 14.25 6.15
C GLY A 281 7.89 14.29 4.63
N LEU A 282 8.49 13.27 3.99
CA LEU A 282 8.28 13.03 2.55
C LEU A 282 6.91 12.39 2.33
N GLY A 283 5.85 13.14 2.67
CA GLY A 283 4.46 12.69 2.71
C GLY A 283 3.75 13.01 4.04
N PRO A 284 2.42 12.88 4.11
CA PRO A 284 1.68 13.16 5.33
C PRO A 284 2.09 12.26 6.50
N ASN A 285 1.99 12.78 7.71
CA ASN A 285 2.26 12.05 8.93
C ASN A 285 1.45 10.74 9.03
N ALA A 286 2.05 9.71 9.63
CA ALA A 286 1.47 8.37 9.73
C ALA A 286 0.16 8.35 10.54
N PHE A 287 0.09 9.17 11.59
CA PHE A 287 -1.09 9.23 12.44
C PHE A 287 -2.32 9.72 11.66
N GLY A 288 -2.16 10.77 10.85
CA GLY A 288 -3.23 11.34 10.02
C GLY A 288 -3.58 10.54 8.77
N ARG A 289 -2.90 9.41 8.49
CA ARG A 289 -3.16 8.57 7.31
C ARG A 289 -3.63 7.15 7.64
N ILE A 290 -3.88 6.80 8.90
CA ILE A 290 -4.39 5.47 9.27
C ILE A 290 -5.72 5.13 8.57
N ASP A 291 -6.64 6.09 8.48
CA ASP A 291 -7.90 5.86 7.75
C ASP A 291 -7.64 5.49 6.29
N ARG A 292 -6.75 6.22 5.62
CA ARG A 292 -6.44 6.04 4.20
C ARG A 292 -5.61 4.79 3.94
N ASP A 293 -4.58 4.56 4.75
CA ASP A 293 -3.54 3.57 4.52
C ASP A 293 -3.75 2.30 5.37
N VAL A 294 -4.85 2.19 6.11
CA VAL A 294 -5.25 0.93 6.74
C VAL A 294 -6.74 0.71 6.54
N LEU A 295 -7.59 1.60 7.04
CA LEU A 295 -9.02 1.32 7.18
C LEU A 295 -9.80 1.37 5.84
N ALA A 296 -9.33 2.16 4.87
CA ALA A 296 -9.93 2.29 3.55
C ALA A 296 -9.52 1.18 2.56
N HIS A 297 -8.62 0.29 2.98
CA HIS A 297 -8.19 -0.87 2.20
C HIS A 297 -9.11 -2.08 2.45
N PRO A 298 -9.39 -2.91 1.43
CA PRO A 298 -10.29 -4.03 1.60
C PRO A 298 -9.59 -5.25 2.22
N GLY A 299 -10.33 -6.01 3.02
CA GLY A 299 -9.89 -7.32 3.53
C GLY A 299 -8.65 -7.26 4.43
N VAL A 300 -8.42 -6.13 5.11
CA VAL A 300 -7.35 -5.99 6.09
C VAL A 300 -7.61 -6.94 7.25
N LYS A 301 -6.63 -7.81 7.51
CA LYS A 301 -6.68 -8.79 8.57
C LYS A 301 -5.69 -8.49 9.68
N TYR A 302 -4.59 -7.83 9.36
CA TYR A 302 -3.56 -7.43 10.31
C TYR A 302 -3.03 -6.06 9.90
N ALA A 303 -2.69 -5.21 10.87
CA ALA A 303 -1.91 -4.01 10.65
C ALA A 303 -0.56 -4.15 11.35
N MET A 304 0.45 -3.44 10.85
CA MET A 304 1.74 -3.32 11.53
C MET A 304 2.22 -1.88 11.47
N ILE A 305 2.69 -1.37 12.62
CA ILE A 305 3.31 -0.05 12.74
C ILE A 305 4.80 -0.28 13.02
N PHE A 306 5.64 0.17 12.09
CA PHE A 306 7.09 0.22 12.24
C PHE A 306 7.60 1.58 11.77
N GLU A 307 7.53 2.56 12.67
CA GLU A 307 7.84 3.96 12.40
C GLU A 307 8.35 4.66 13.68
N GLY A 308 8.67 5.95 13.60
CA GLY A 308 9.12 6.77 14.73
C GLY A 308 10.61 7.13 14.68
N VAL A 309 11.41 6.49 13.81
CA VAL A 309 12.85 6.79 13.70
C VAL A 309 13.09 8.22 13.22
N ASN A 310 12.29 8.71 12.28
CA ASN A 310 12.44 10.04 11.72
C ASN A 310 11.90 11.12 12.66
N ASP A 311 10.94 10.80 13.55
CA ASP A 311 10.48 11.70 14.61
C ASP A 311 11.63 12.00 15.58
N ILE A 312 12.32 10.95 16.04
CA ILE A 312 13.49 11.06 16.93
C ILE A 312 14.66 11.74 16.21
N GLY A 313 14.98 11.26 15.00
CA GLY A 313 16.14 11.68 14.20
C GLY A 313 16.06 13.12 13.67
N SER A 314 14.84 13.65 13.48
CA SER A 314 14.64 15.03 12.98
C SER A 314 14.48 16.05 14.10
N ALA A 315 14.13 15.62 15.32
CA ALA A 315 13.98 16.53 16.45
C ALA A 315 15.32 17.04 16.98
N PRO A 316 15.37 18.24 17.60
CA PRO A 316 16.56 18.71 18.30
C PRO A 316 17.07 17.70 19.34
N THR A 317 18.37 17.72 19.61
CA THR A 317 19.04 16.82 20.56
C THR A 317 18.95 17.30 22.01
N THR A 318 18.10 18.28 22.32
CA THR A 318 17.91 18.73 23.71
C THR A 318 17.00 17.74 24.45
N PRO A 319 17.26 17.47 25.75
CA PRO A 319 16.42 16.59 26.55
C PRO A 319 14.94 16.97 26.52
N GLU A 320 14.62 18.26 26.49
CA GLU A 320 13.24 18.75 26.47
C GLU A 320 12.52 18.41 25.15
N ALA A 321 13.19 18.59 24.01
CA ALA A 321 12.62 18.23 22.71
C ALA A 321 12.46 16.71 22.58
N GLN A 322 13.44 15.97 23.05
CA GLN A 322 13.42 14.50 23.05
C GLN A 322 12.36 13.92 23.99
N GLU A 323 12.10 14.56 25.13
CA GLU A 323 10.97 14.22 26.01
C GLU A 323 9.63 14.46 25.31
N GLN A 324 9.46 15.57 24.60
CA GLN A 324 8.24 15.84 23.84
C GLN A 324 8.00 14.79 22.74
N ILE A 325 9.06 14.36 22.05
CA ILE A 325 8.97 13.28 21.05
C ILE A 325 8.57 11.96 21.70
N TYR A 326 9.16 11.60 22.84
CA TYR A 326 8.78 10.39 23.56
C TYR A 326 7.27 10.40 23.90
N GLN A 327 6.79 11.46 24.56
CA GLN A 327 5.38 11.58 24.97
C GLN A 327 4.43 11.58 23.77
N GLY A 328 4.79 12.32 22.71
CA GLY A 328 3.99 12.38 21.49
C GLY A 328 3.90 11.01 20.80
N LEU A 329 5.02 10.30 20.66
CA LEU A 329 5.05 8.99 20.01
C LEU A 329 4.23 7.96 20.78
N THR A 330 4.39 7.86 22.10
CA THR A 330 3.64 6.88 22.90
C THR A 330 2.14 7.13 22.85
N GLN A 331 1.72 8.39 22.93
CA GLN A 331 0.30 8.76 22.78
C GLN A 331 -0.21 8.47 21.36
N ALA A 332 0.56 8.79 20.32
CA ALA A 332 0.15 8.53 18.95
C ALA A 332 0.00 7.03 18.67
N TYR A 333 0.89 6.19 19.19
CA TYR A 333 0.73 4.73 19.08
C TYR A 333 -0.58 4.25 19.69
N GLU A 334 -0.92 4.69 20.90
CA GLU A 334 -2.19 4.34 21.55
C GLU A 334 -3.39 4.74 20.70
N GLN A 335 -3.37 5.95 20.13
CA GLN A 335 -4.47 6.45 19.29
C GLN A 335 -4.57 5.71 17.95
N MET A 336 -3.44 5.48 17.28
CA MET A 336 -3.41 4.72 16.02
C MET A 336 -3.93 3.30 16.22
N VAL A 337 -3.52 2.62 17.30
CA VAL A 337 -4.02 1.28 17.60
C VAL A 337 -5.50 1.32 17.97
N THR A 338 -5.95 2.29 18.77
CA THR A 338 -7.37 2.46 19.11
C THR A 338 -8.25 2.61 17.86
N LEU A 339 -7.81 3.42 16.89
CA LEU A 339 -8.53 3.61 15.62
C LEU A 339 -8.61 2.31 14.82
N ILE A 340 -7.55 1.51 14.80
CA ILE A 340 -7.50 0.26 14.05
C ILE A 340 -8.31 -0.86 14.75
N HIS A 341 -8.24 -0.94 16.08
CA HIS A 341 -9.04 -1.84 16.92
C HIS A 341 -10.54 -1.59 16.79
N ALA A 342 -10.98 -0.35 16.52
CA ALA A 342 -12.38 -0.05 16.23
C ALA A 342 -12.96 -0.85 15.04
N HIS A 343 -12.08 -1.42 14.19
CA HIS A 343 -12.42 -2.29 13.07
C HIS A 343 -12.11 -3.78 13.33
N GLY A 344 -11.76 -4.16 14.56
CA GLY A 344 -11.41 -5.53 14.95
C GLY A 344 -10.08 -6.02 14.36
N ILE A 345 -9.24 -5.10 13.88
CA ILE A 345 -7.96 -5.44 13.23
C ILE A 345 -6.85 -5.44 14.29
N PRO A 346 -6.12 -6.55 14.50
CA PRO A 346 -4.97 -6.59 15.38
C PRO A 346 -3.80 -5.79 14.80
N VAL A 347 -3.08 -5.06 15.65
CA VAL A 347 -1.94 -4.20 15.32
C VAL A 347 -0.66 -4.75 15.93
N PHE A 348 0.29 -5.05 15.07
CA PHE A 348 1.64 -5.46 15.46
C PHE A 348 2.56 -4.24 15.52
N GLY A 349 3.36 -4.12 16.57
CA GLY A 349 4.42 -3.11 16.67
C GLY A 349 5.78 -3.70 16.32
N ALA A 350 6.67 -2.91 15.72
CA ALA A 350 8.10 -3.24 15.71
C ALA A 350 8.92 -2.19 16.45
N THR A 351 9.95 -2.65 17.15
CA THR A 351 10.91 -1.77 17.80
C THR A 351 11.75 -1.03 16.77
N ILE A 352 12.04 0.24 17.04
CA ILE A 352 12.88 1.11 16.22
C ILE A 352 14.30 0.54 16.21
N THR A 353 14.86 0.29 15.04
CA THR A 353 16.20 -0.28 14.88
C THR A 353 17.29 0.66 15.39
N PRO A 354 18.50 0.16 15.71
CA PRO A 354 19.64 1.00 16.07
C PRO A 354 19.95 2.03 14.97
N PHE A 355 20.33 3.23 15.37
CA PHE A 355 20.70 4.31 14.43
C PHE A 355 21.95 5.11 14.84
N SER A 356 22.66 4.68 15.90
CA SER A 356 23.91 5.33 16.29
C SER A 356 25.03 4.94 15.32
N ALA A 357 25.98 5.85 15.12
CA ALA A 357 27.19 5.63 14.36
C ALA A 357 28.44 5.80 15.25
N PRO A 358 29.61 5.30 14.83
CA PRO A 358 30.87 5.60 15.48
C PRO A 358 31.13 7.10 15.56
N ALA A 359 31.80 7.56 16.62
CA ALA A 359 32.02 8.99 16.86
C ALA A 359 32.79 9.71 15.73
N ASN A 360 33.55 8.98 14.90
CA ASN A 360 34.26 9.52 13.73
C ASN A 360 33.41 9.51 12.44
N PHE A 361 32.18 9.00 12.46
CA PHE A 361 31.27 8.98 11.32
C PHE A 361 30.29 10.15 11.41
N THR A 362 30.49 11.19 10.59
CA THR A 362 29.70 12.44 10.63
C THR A 362 28.54 12.47 9.65
N GLN A 363 28.37 11.45 8.81
CA GLN A 363 27.34 11.40 7.76
C GLN A 363 26.00 10.84 8.24
N GLN A 364 25.91 10.36 9.49
CA GLN A 364 24.65 9.89 10.07
C GLN A 364 24.07 10.98 10.98
N PRO A 365 23.17 11.84 10.48
CA PRO A 365 22.64 12.96 11.24
C PRO A 365 21.77 12.53 12.44
N TYR A 366 21.31 11.27 12.52
CA TYR A 366 20.44 10.81 13.61
C TYR A 366 21.23 10.36 14.84
N SER A 367 22.51 10.04 14.66
CA SER A 367 23.38 9.53 15.71
C SER A 367 23.68 10.61 16.76
N ASP A 368 23.00 10.54 17.89
CA ASP A 368 23.23 11.39 19.06
C ASP A 368 22.87 10.62 20.35
N PRO A 369 23.66 10.75 21.44
CA PRO A 369 23.38 10.06 22.69
C PRO A 369 21.99 10.35 23.29
N GLU A 370 21.47 11.57 23.15
CA GLU A 370 20.16 11.93 23.69
C GLU A 370 19.03 11.29 22.87
N ARG A 371 19.19 11.24 21.53
CA ARG A 371 18.25 10.51 20.66
C ARG A 371 18.26 9.01 20.92
N GLU A 372 19.42 8.41 21.18
CA GLU A 372 19.49 6.98 21.56
C GLU A 372 18.76 6.70 22.87
N LYS A 373 18.84 7.58 23.88
CA LYS A 373 18.05 7.45 25.10
C LYS A 373 16.55 7.45 24.79
N THR A 374 16.09 8.36 23.94
CA THR A 374 14.68 8.42 23.50
C THR A 374 14.27 7.14 22.79
N ARG A 375 15.08 6.66 21.85
CA ARG A 375 14.82 5.41 21.11
C ARG A 375 14.66 4.23 22.07
N GLN A 376 15.54 4.09 23.06
CA GLN A 376 15.45 3.04 24.07
C GLN A 376 14.18 3.14 24.91
N ARG A 377 13.76 4.35 25.29
CA ARG A 377 12.51 4.59 26.01
C ARG A 377 11.28 4.23 25.17
N VAL A 378 11.24 4.66 23.91
CA VAL A 378 10.17 4.31 22.97
C VAL A 378 10.13 2.80 22.73
N ASN A 379 11.27 2.15 22.53
CA ASN A 379 11.33 0.70 22.35
C ASN A 379 10.95 -0.06 23.63
N THR A 380 11.22 0.48 24.80
CA THR A 380 10.74 -0.09 26.07
C THR A 380 9.22 -0.03 26.12
N PHE A 381 8.63 1.14 25.82
CA PHE A 381 7.18 1.29 25.72
C PHE A 381 6.58 0.28 24.73
N ILE A 382 7.08 0.21 23.49
CA ILE A 382 6.58 -0.72 22.46
C ILE A 382 6.57 -2.16 22.99
N ARG A 383 7.59 -2.58 23.76
CA ARG A 383 7.69 -3.95 24.27
C ARG A 383 6.78 -4.25 25.46
N THR A 384 6.51 -3.27 26.32
CA THR A 384 5.96 -3.53 27.66
C THR A 384 4.63 -2.86 27.95
N SER A 385 4.20 -1.86 27.16
CA SER A 385 2.98 -1.11 27.44
C SER A 385 1.70 -1.93 27.25
N GLY A 386 1.79 -3.02 26.50
CA GLY A 386 0.62 -3.77 26.05
C GLY A 386 -0.03 -3.18 24.81
N VAL A 387 0.35 -1.96 24.36
CA VAL A 387 -0.29 -1.20 23.26
C VAL A 387 -0.31 -1.90 21.89
N PHE A 388 0.45 -2.97 21.72
CA PHE A 388 0.42 -3.75 20.49
C PHE A 388 0.04 -5.19 20.80
N ASP A 389 -0.82 -5.76 19.96
CA ASP A 389 -1.28 -7.15 20.08
C ASP A 389 -0.13 -8.16 19.93
N ALA A 390 0.90 -7.78 19.18
CA ALA A 390 2.19 -8.47 19.17
C ALA A 390 3.33 -7.50 18.86
N VAL A 391 4.53 -7.81 19.35
CA VAL A 391 5.73 -7.00 19.14
C VAL A 391 6.79 -7.82 18.42
N VAL A 392 7.37 -7.25 17.37
CA VAL A 392 8.52 -7.82 16.65
C VAL A 392 9.77 -6.99 16.94
N ASP A 393 10.75 -7.61 17.60
CA ASP A 393 11.89 -6.89 18.15
C ASP A 393 13.03 -6.68 17.12
N PHE A 394 12.78 -5.84 16.10
CA PHE A 394 13.74 -5.51 15.06
C PHE A 394 15.02 -4.86 15.59
N ASP A 395 14.92 -4.11 16.69
CA ASP A 395 16.06 -3.59 17.44
C ASP A 395 17.04 -4.73 17.83
N LYS A 396 16.55 -5.77 18.50
CA LYS A 396 17.38 -6.92 18.86
C LYS A 396 17.88 -7.72 17.66
N PHE A 397 17.13 -7.75 16.56
CA PHE A 397 17.58 -8.48 15.37
C PHE A 397 18.80 -7.82 14.74
N LEU A 398 18.81 -6.49 14.69
CA LEU A 398 19.79 -5.75 13.92
C LEU A 398 20.90 -5.12 14.75
N ALA A 399 20.81 -5.11 16.07
CA ALA A 399 21.86 -4.60 16.96
C ALA A 399 23.21 -5.30 16.77
N ASP A 400 24.28 -4.50 16.73
CA ASP A 400 25.64 -5.01 16.88
C ASP A 400 25.79 -5.64 18.29
N PRO A 401 26.29 -6.88 18.40
CA PRO A 401 26.40 -7.57 19.68
C PRO A 401 27.42 -6.95 20.66
N LYS A 402 28.33 -6.11 20.16
CA LYS A 402 29.35 -5.37 20.95
C LYS A 402 28.91 -3.94 21.23
N ILE A 403 28.21 -3.29 20.29
CA ILE A 403 27.74 -1.91 20.42
C ILE A 403 26.24 -1.84 20.05
N PRO A 404 25.32 -2.23 20.95
CA PRO A 404 23.91 -2.42 20.61
C PRO A 404 23.15 -1.18 20.11
N SER A 405 23.71 0.02 20.27
CA SER A 405 23.14 1.25 19.71
C SER A 405 23.42 1.43 18.22
N GLN A 406 24.29 0.60 17.62
CA GLN A 406 24.62 0.58 16.19
C GLN A 406 24.04 -0.65 15.51
N LEU A 407 23.83 -0.55 14.19
CA LEU A 407 23.52 -1.72 13.37
C LEU A 407 24.72 -2.67 13.35
N ASN A 408 24.44 -3.96 13.38
CA ASN A 408 25.41 -5.00 13.12
C ASN A 408 26.04 -4.75 11.74
N PRO A 409 27.37 -4.66 11.61
CA PRO A 409 28.04 -4.37 10.34
C PRO A 409 27.69 -5.32 9.20
N LEU A 410 27.29 -6.56 9.51
CA LEU A 410 26.81 -7.51 8.50
C LEU A 410 25.50 -7.06 7.83
N TYR A 411 24.67 -6.34 8.56
CA TYR A 411 23.33 -5.92 8.17
C TYR A 411 23.25 -4.44 7.80
N ASP A 412 24.27 -3.64 8.06
CA ASP A 412 24.31 -2.22 7.74
C ASP A 412 24.58 -1.98 6.25
N SER A 413 23.88 -1.02 5.64
CA SER A 413 24.17 -0.51 4.30
C SER A 413 25.41 0.40 4.24
N GLY A 414 25.94 0.76 5.41
CA GLY A 414 27.10 1.62 5.61
C GLY A 414 26.74 3.04 6.05
N ASP A 415 25.45 3.31 6.26
CA ASP A 415 24.96 4.60 6.75
C ASP A 415 24.52 4.56 8.22
N TYR A 416 24.61 3.40 8.89
CA TYR A 416 24.23 3.19 10.28
C TYR A 416 22.73 3.42 10.59
N LEU A 417 21.86 3.41 9.58
CA LEU A 417 20.40 3.55 9.74
C LEU A 417 19.63 2.53 8.94
N HIS A 418 20.02 2.30 7.69
CA HIS A 418 19.29 1.42 6.77
C HIS A 418 19.96 0.04 6.68
N PRO A 419 19.17 -1.04 6.81
CA PRO A 419 19.66 -2.37 6.52
C PRO A 419 20.05 -2.53 5.05
N ASN A 420 21.08 -3.34 4.80
CA ASN A 420 21.40 -3.88 3.49
C ASN A 420 20.51 -5.11 3.18
N PRO A 421 20.61 -5.73 1.99
CA PRO A 421 19.78 -6.90 1.65
C PRO A 421 19.96 -8.10 2.60
N ALA A 422 21.14 -8.31 3.19
CA ALA A 422 21.36 -9.36 4.18
C ALA A 422 20.63 -9.04 5.50
N GLY A 423 20.62 -7.77 5.91
CA GLY A 423 19.82 -7.30 7.05
C GLY A 423 18.32 -7.49 6.83
N TYR A 424 17.81 -7.16 5.64
CA TYR A 424 16.40 -7.40 5.30
C TYR A 424 16.04 -8.88 5.26
N GLN A 425 16.92 -9.76 4.75
CA GLN A 425 16.73 -11.20 4.82
C GLN A 425 16.68 -11.68 6.27
N TYR A 426 17.58 -11.18 7.11
CA TYR A 426 17.62 -11.55 8.52
C TYR A 426 16.34 -11.16 9.28
N ILE A 427 15.79 -9.96 9.01
CA ILE A 427 14.48 -9.54 9.53
C ILE A 427 13.41 -10.56 9.12
N ALA A 428 13.32 -10.88 7.82
CA ALA A 428 12.32 -11.80 7.30
C ALA A 428 12.45 -13.21 7.91
N ASP A 429 13.67 -13.70 8.11
CA ASP A 429 13.95 -15.02 8.70
C ASP A 429 13.60 -15.09 10.20
N LYS A 430 13.76 -13.98 10.93
CA LYS A 430 13.48 -13.89 12.36
C LYS A 430 12.06 -13.48 12.71
N PHE A 431 11.30 -12.94 11.75
CA PHE A 431 9.91 -12.52 11.96
C PHE A 431 9.06 -13.66 12.57
N PRO A 432 8.34 -13.45 13.68
CA PRO A 432 7.60 -14.52 14.36
C PRO A 432 6.27 -14.80 13.65
N ILE A 433 6.29 -15.55 12.54
CA ILE A 433 5.09 -15.78 11.71
C ILE A 433 3.93 -16.51 12.42
N GLN A 434 4.15 -17.07 13.61
CA GLN A 434 3.08 -17.64 14.43
C GLN A 434 2.09 -16.59 14.96
N ILE A 435 2.46 -15.30 15.04
CA ILE A 435 1.58 -14.23 15.54
C ILE A 435 0.30 -14.10 14.72
N PHE A 436 0.36 -14.39 13.42
CA PHE A 436 -0.81 -14.36 12.55
C PHE A 436 -1.86 -15.42 12.95
N GLY A 437 -1.41 -16.57 13.45
CA GLY A 437 -2.29 -17.62 13.96
C GLY A 437 -2.90 -17.26 15.32
N MET A 438 -2.13 -16.60 16.19
CA MET A 438 -2.60 -16.14 17.50
C MET A 438 -3.74 -15.14 17.36
N TRP A 439 -3.62 -14.22 16.39
CA TRP A 439 -4.60 -13.15 16.14
C TRP A 439 -5.49 -13.42 14.93
N ALA A 440 -5.71 -14.70 14.58
CA ALA A 440 -6.46 -15.07 13.38
C ALA A 440 -7.95 -14.66 13.41
N ASN A 441 -8.49 -14.41 14.60
CA ASN A 441 -9.89 -14.04 14.86
C ASN A 441 -10.11 -12.53 15.01
N GLY A 442 -9.07 -11.72 14.78
CA GLY A 442 -9.13 -10.27 14.99
C GLY A 442 -8.65 -9.87 16.38
N ALA A 443 -8.66 -8.56 16.65
CA ALA A 443 -8.52 -8.01 18.00
C ALA A 443 -9.84 -8.22 18.77
N ASP A 444 -9.76 -8.66 20.02
CA ASP A 444 -10.90 -9.02 20.87
C ASP A 444 -11.06 -8.14 22.12
N GLU A 445 -10.26 -7.08 22.25
CA GLU A 445 -10.30 -6.15 23.37
C GLU A 445 -10.34 -4.68 22.88
N PHE A 446 -11.13 -3.84 23.55
CA PHE A 446 -11.25 -2.39 23.28
C PHE A 446 -10.62 -1.55 24.40
N SER A 447 -9.52 -2.00 25.05
CA SER A 447 -8.83 -1.16 26.04
C SER A 447 -7.61 -1.85 26.63
N TRP A 448 -6.53 -1.07 26.74
CA TRP A 448 -5.36 -1.34 27.55
C TRP A 448 -5.76 -1.49 29.03
N GLY A 449 -5.48 -2.65 29.61
CA GLY A 449 -5.58 -2.83 31.06
C GLY A 449 -4.79 -1.75 31.78
N MET A 450 -5.46 -1.06 32.72
CA MET A 450 -4.83 -0.13 33.67
C MET A 450 -3.67 -0.76 34.43
#